data_AF-A0A3R7NPZ3-F1
#
_entry.id   AF-A0A3R7NPZ3-F1
#
_cell.length_a   1.000
_cell.length_b   1.000
_cell.length_c   1.000
_cell.angle_alpha   90.00
_cell.angle_beta   90.00
_cell.angle_gamma   90.00
#
_symmetry.space_group_name_H-M   'P 1'
#
loop_
_entity.id
_entity.type
_entity.pdbx_description
1 polymer ?
#
loop_
_entity_poly.entity_id
_entity_poly.type
_entity_poly.pdbx_seq_one_letter_code
_entity_poly.pdbx_strand_id
1 'polypeptide(L)'
;MTDGENSLSLHDSKTIKVCEDAHNNGIIIYSIFLNYYKNTDGYILSRKCANSQKHFFHANNTQALLDSFKIIADKIQDKAVRIASNE
;
A
#
# COMPACT_ATOMS: atom_id res chain seq x y z
N MET A 1 -3.10 4.75 2.51
CA MET A 1 -3.73 4.20 3.74
C MET A 1 -5.22 4.47 3.65
N THR A 2 -6.06 3.44 3.68
CA THR A 2 -7.52 3.54 3.45
C THR A 2 -8.21 2.25 3.90
N ASP A 3 -9.52 2.30 4.17
CA ASP A 3 -10.39 1.13 4.28
C ASP A 3 -10.79 0.54 2.92
N GLY A 4 -10.36 1.15 1.81
CA GLY A 4 -10.49 0.63 0.45
C GLY A 4 -11.90 0.67 -0.13
N GLU A 5 -12.89 1.20 0.59
CA GLU A 5 -14.28 1.24 0.14
C GLU A 5 -14.53 2.56 -0.59
N ASN A 6 -14.47 2.52 -1.92
CA ASN A 6 -14.85 3.69 -2.72
C ASN A 6 -16.35 3.97 -2.58
N SER A 7 -16.74 5.25 -2.64
CA SER A 7 -18.15 5.66 -2.53
C SER A 7 -19.04 5.17 -3.68
N LEU A 8 -18.46 4.76 -4.81
CA LEU A 8 -19.15 4.22 -5.98
C LEU A 8 -18.37 3.00 -6.51
N SER A 9 -19.04 1.89 -6.78
CA SER A 9 -18.41 0.65 -7.25
C SER A 9 -17.63 0.81 -8.58
N LEU A 10 -18.10 1.70 -9.47
CA LEU A 10 -17.39 2.02 -10.71
C LEU A 10 -16.01 2.67 -10.47
N HIS A 11 -15.76 3.22 -9.28
CA HIS A 11 -14.49 3.88 -8.98
C HIS A 11 -13.37 2.91 -8.65
N ASP A 12 -13.66 1.64 -8.33
CA ASP A 12 -12.62 0.63 -8.13
C ASP A 12 -11.76 0.44 -9.38
N SER A 13 -12.40 0.39 -10.54
CA SER A 13 -11.69 0.33 -11.83
C SER A 13 -10.81 1.55 -12.07
N LYS A 14 -11.27 2.75 -11.68
CA LYS A 14 -10.50 3.99 -11.79
C LYS A 14 -9.32 3.99 -10.83
N THR A 15 -9.53 3.56 -9.58
CA THR A 15 -8.46 3.42 -8.59
C THR A 15 -7.40 2.46 -9.09
N ILE A 16 -7.79 1.27 -9.58
CA ILE A 16 -6.86 0.29 -10.14
C ILE A 16 -6.05 0.90 -11.28
N LYS A 17 -6.72 1.58 -12.24
CA LYS A 17 -6.04 2.22 -13.37
C LYS A 17 -4.99 3.24 -12.91
N VAL A 18 -5.31 4.07 -11.93
CA VAL A 18 -4.35 5.04 -11.38
C VAL A 18 -3.16 4.34 -10.70
N CYS A 19 -3.41 3.24 -9.97
CA CYS A 19 -2.32 2.47 -9.37
C CYS A 19 -1.42 1.81 -10.44
N GLU A 20 -2.01 1.30 -11.52
CA GLU A 20 -1.28 0.75 -12.67
C GLU A 20 -0.42 1.81 -13.36
N ASP A 21 -0.98 3.00 -13.61
CA ASP A 21 -0.23 4.13 -14.19
C ASP A 21 0.95 4.55 -13.29
N ALA A 22 0.75 4.56 -11.97
CA ALA A 22 1.82 4.82 -11.01
C ALA A 22 2.92 3.74 -11.05
N HIS A 23 2.54 2.46 -11.08
CA HIS A 23 3.49 1.35 -11.23
C HIS A 23 4.31 1.46 -12.52
N ASN A 24 3.65 1.79 -13.64
CA ASN A 24 4.30 1.98 -14.94
C ASN A 24 5.29 3.15 -14.95
N ASN A 25 5.06 4.15 -14.12
CA ASN A 25 5.97 5.28 -13.90
C ASN A 25 7.06 5.01 -12.85
N GLY A 26 7.23 3.75 -12.41
CA GLY A 26 8.27 3.36 -11.45
C GLY A 26 7.97 3.74 -10.00
N ILE A 27 6.75 4.14 -9.68
CA ILE A 27 6.35 4.51 -8.32
C ILE A 27 6.06 3.23 -7.52
N ILE A 28 6.72 3.10 -6.37
CA ILE A 28 6.44 2.00 -5.43
C ILE A 28 5.27 2.39 -4.52
N ILE A 29 4.13 1.74 -4.70
CA ILE A 29 2.95 1.94 -3.84
C ILE A 29 2.99 0.98 -2.64
N TYR A 30 3.00 1.58 -1.45
CA TYR A 30 2.73 0.90 -0.18
C TYR A 30 1.26 1.11 0.22
N SER A 31 0.51 0.02 0.34
CA SER A 31 -0.90 0.06 0.75
C SER A 31 -1.06 -0.43 2.17
N ILE A 32 -1.62 0.42 3.03
CA ILE A 32 -2.06 0.04 4.38
C ILE A 32 -3.58 0.03 4.39
N PHE A 33 -4.17 -1.15 4.55
CA PHE A 33 -5.61 -1.37 4.62
C PHE A 33 -6.10 -1.27 6.07
N LEU A 34 -7.07 -0.39 6.31
CA LEU A 34 -7.62 -0.05 7.62
C LEU A 34 -9.06 -0.56 7.75
N ASN A 35 -9.23 -1.84 8.03
CA ASN A 35 -10.52 -2.41 8.39
C ASN A 35 -10.31 -3.61 9.31
N TYR A 36 -11.28 -3.91 10.16
CA TYR A 36 -11.23 -5.12 10.98
C TYR A 36 -11.43 -6.38 10.12
N TYR A 37 -12.33 -6.32 9.14
CA TYR A 37 -12.69 -7.46 8.30
C TYR A 37 -11.64 -7.70 7.19
N LYS A 38 -11.14 -8.93 7.12
CA LYS A 38 -10.28 -9.38 6.01
C LYS A 38 -11.16 -9.81 4.83
N ASN A 39 -10.65 -9.62 3.61
CA ASN A 39 -11.28 -10.04 2.34
C ASN A 39 -12.56 -9.29 1.93
N THR A 40 -12.74 -8.04 2.36
CA THR A 40 -13.74 -7.15 1.73
C THR A 40 -13.29 -6.73 0.33
N ASP A 41 -14.16 -6.09 -0.44
CA ASP A 41 -13.79 -5.51 -1.72
C ASP A 41 -12.68 -4.47 -1.56
N GLY A 42 -12.73 -3.63 -0.51
CA GLY A 42 -11.66 -2.71 -0.17
C GLY A 42 -10.33 -3.39 0.17
N TYR A 43 -10.35 -4.58 0.79
CA TYR A 43 -9.13 -5.37 1.02
C TYR A 43 -8.51 -5.81 -0.30
N ILE A 44 -9.33 -6.34 -1.21
CA ILE A 44 -8.90 -6.80 -2.54
C ILE A 44 -8.36 -5.61 -3.36
N LEU A 45 -9.06 -4.49 -3.36
CA LEU A 45 -8.68 -3.27 -4.06
C LEU A 45 -7.34 -2.74 -3.54
N SER A 46 -7.20 -2.58 -2.22
CA SER A 46 -5.97 -2.09 -1.58
C SER A 46 -4.78 -3.02 -1.85
N ARG A 47 -5.01 -4.34 -1.88
CA ARG A 47 -3.99 -5.34 -2.22
C ARG A 47 -3.57 -5.26 -3.69
N LYS A 48 -4.51 -5.06 -4.62
CA LYS A 48 -4.21 -4.89 -6.05
C LYS A 48 -3.43 -3.60 -6.33
N CYS A 49 -3.73 -2.53 -5.60
CA CYS A 49 -3.03 -1.25 -5.76
C CYS A 49 -1.59 -1.29 -5.20
N ALA A 50 -1.28 -2.19 -4.28
CA ALA A 50 0.09 -2.33 -3.75
C ALA A 50 1.05 -2.89 -4.82
N ASN A 51 2.30 -2.42 -4.82
CA ASN A 51 3.28 -2.85 -5.82
C ASN A 51 3.60 -4.36 -5.75
N SER A 52 3.49 -4.97 -4.57
CA SER A 52 3.54 -6.43 -4.38
C SER A 52 3.02 -6.80 -3.00
N GLN A 53 2.94 -8.10 -2.70
CA GLN A 53 2.55 -8.56 -1.36
C GLN A 53 3.46 -8.01 -0.24
N LYS A 54 4.73 -7.70 -0.52
CA LYS A 54 5.67 -7.10 0.46
C LYS A 54 5.39 -5.61 0.73
N HIS A 55 4.53 -4.98 -0.07
CA HIS A 55 4.13 -3.58 0.02
C HIS A 55 2.68 -3.44 0.51
N PHE A 56 1.99 -4.54 0.79
CA PHE A 56 0.63 -4.56 1.32
C PHE A 56 0.64 -4.89 2.81
N PHE A 57 -0.08 -4.09 3.59
CA PHE A 57 -0.17 -4.22 5.04
C PHE A 57 -1.64 -4.18 5.45
N HIS A 58 -2.04 -5.09 6.34
CA HIS A 58 -3.34 -5.07 6.97
C HIS A 58 -3.21 -4.60 8.41
N ALA A 59 -3.75 -3.43 8.70
CA ALA A 59 -3.76 -2.85 10.03
C ALA A 59 -5.19 -2.81 10.57
N ASN A 60 -5.55 -3.81 11.38
CA ASN A 60 -6.88 -3.91 12.00
C ASN A 60 -7.00 -3.18 13.35
N ASN A 61 -5.91 -2.57 13.82
CA ASN A 61 -5.86 -1.78 15.04
C ASN A 61 -4.67 -0.81 14.98
N THR A 62 -4.57 0.10 15.97
CA THR A 62 -3.53 1.12 16.05
C THR A 62 -2.13 0.54 16.14
N GLN A 63 -1.93 -0.56 16.87
CA GLN A 63 -0.60 -1.18 17.00
C GLN A 63 -0.12 -1.73 15.65
N ALA A 64 -0.98 -2.47 14.95
CA ALA A 64 -0.68 -2.99 13.61
C ALA A 64 -0.43 -1.86 12.59
N LEU A 65 -1.09 -0.71 12.75
CA LEU A 65 -0.82 0.48 11.94
C LEU A 65 0.58 1.04 12.21
N LEU A 66 0.94 1.23 13.48
CA LEU A 66 2.27 1.70 13.87
C LEU A 66 3.37 0.75 13.37
N ASP A 67 3.15 -0.56 13.48
CA ASP A 67 4.11 -1.56 13.01
C ASP A 67 4.25 -1.53 11.49
N SER A 68 3.15 -1.32 10.75
CA SER A 68 3.19 -1.14 9.30
C SER A 68 4.05 0.07 8.91
N PHE A 69 3.90 1.20 9.60
CA PHE A 69 4.72 2.39 9.35
C PHE A 69 6.20 2.16 9.67
N LYS A 70 6.53 1.48 10.77
CA LYS A 70 7.93 1.14 11.11
C LYS A 70 8.58 0.31 10.00
N ILE A 71 7.91 -0.75 9.54
CA ILE A 71 8.43 -1.61 8.47
C ILE A 71 8.65 -0.81 7.17
N ILE A 72 7.73 0.10 6.84
CA ILE A 72 7.87 0.95 5.65
C ILE A 72 9.06 1.91 5.81
N ALA A 73 9.20 2.55 6.99
CA ALA A 73 10.30 3.45 7.28
C ALA A 73 11.66 2.76 7.16
N ASP A 74 11.81 1.57 7.77
CA ASP A 74 13.05 0.79 7.72
C ASP A 74 13.43 0.43 6.26
N LYS A 75 12.45 0.06 5.43
CA LYS A 75 12.68 -0.25 4.01
C LYS A 75 13.09 0.97 3.18
N ILE A 76 12.50 2.13 3.45
CA ILE A 76 12.86 3.38 2.78
C ILE A 76 14.28 3.77 3.18
N GLN A 77 14.63 3.64 4.46
CA GLN A 77 15.97 3.94 4.96
C GLN A 77 17.04 3.00 4.39
N ASP A 78 16.80 1.68 4.31
CA ASP A 78 17.73 0.73 3.68
C ASP A 78 18.02 1.12 2.21
N LYS A 79 16.99 1.52 1.46
CA LYS A 79 17.18 2.01 0.09
C LYS A 79 18.00 3.30 0.04
N ALA A 80 17.78 4.24 0.95
CA ALA A 80 18.52 5.49 1.00
C ALA A 80 20.02 5.28 1.30
N VAL A 81 20.34 4.39 2.25
CA VAL A 81 21.75 4.05 2.58
C VAL A 81 22.47 3.43 1.38
N ARG A 82 21.81 2.54 0.62
CA ARG A 82 22.40 1.93 -0.59
C ARG A 82 22.70 2.93 -1.70
N ILE A 83 21.95 4.03 -1.79
CA ILE A 83 22.22 5.09 -2.76
C ILE A 83 23.46 5.89 -2.31
N ALA A 84 23.55 6.23 -1.02
CA ALA A 84 24.65 7.01 -0.47
C ALA A 84 26.02 6.28 -0.45
N SER A 85 26.05 4.94 -0.45
CA SER A 85 27.30 4.16 -0.48
C SER A 85 27.87 3.92 -1.89
N ASN A 86 27.19 4.37 -2.94
CA ASN A 86 27.61 4.21 -4.34
C ASN A 86 28.14 5.52 -4.97
N GLU A 87 28.46 6.53 -4.15
CA GLU A 87 29.18 7.77 -4.54
C GLU A 87 30.59 7.77 -3.94
#